data_AF-A0A653C9I6-F1
#
_entry.id   AF-A0A653C9I6-F1
#
_cell.length_a   1.000
_cell.length_b   1.000
_cell.length_c   1.000
_cell.angle_alpha   90.00
_cell.angle_beta   90.00
_cell.angle_gamma   90.00
#
_symmetry.space_group_name_H-M   'P 1'
#
loop_
_entity.id
_entity.type
_entity.pdbx_description
1 polymer ?
#
loop_
_entity_poly.entity_id
_entity_poly.type
_entity_poly.pdbx_seq_one_letter_code
_entity_poly.pdbx_strand_id
1 'polypeptide(L)'
;MHVNDSIKQIYRNSFSKYLELSRRIGGRISEQSLLLDVLFKLEIDLLEILKTYRPPTYYQEQDIVFGPIQKQIQLIEEFTRVNGPDENLRLVSDNIEIFDWINSDDIEETTTRFAETAIKTLKEKVQEKTKEDVRHGVWLAAWVSVLEEFNANISANHREGACWEGTENLPNNLLLGDLPTFRNTNHLALMQEINQGENIITRILRRNGNTPD
;
A
#
# COMPACT_ATOMS: atom_id res chain seq x y z
N MET A 1 1.50 23.82 -3.56
CA MET A 1 1.00 22.46 -3.28
C MET A 1 1.91 21.92 -2.19
N HIS A 2 1.37 21.56 -1.02
CA HIS A 2 2.21 20.98 0.03
C HIS A 2 2.68 19.59 -0.43
N VAL A 3 3.97 19.33 -0.27
CA VAL A 3 4.72 18.09 -0.63
C VAL A 3 3.95 16.81 -0.24
N ASN A 4 3.19 16.87 0.85
CA ASN A 4 2.53 15.74 1.49
C ASN A 4 1.04 15.49 1.13
N ASP A 5 0.45 16.23 0.18
CA ASP A 5 -0.91 15.93 -0.30
C ASP A 5 -0.93 14.93 -1.47
N SER A 6 0.24 14.60 -2.01
CA SER A 6 0.39 13.83 -3.24
C SER A 6 -0.12 12.39 -3.12
N ILE A 7 0.16 11.66 -2.03
CA ILE A 7 -0.38 10.30 -1.84
C ILE A 7 -1.91 10.32 -1.69
N LYS A 8 -2.47 11.33 -1.00
CA LYS A 8 -3.93 11.52 -0.93
C LYS A 8 -4.53 11.80 -2.31
N GLN A 9 -3.79 12.46 -3.19
CA GLN A 9 -4.22 12.71 -4.57
C GLN A 9 -4.18 11.42 -5.40
N ILE A 10 -3.12 10.63 -5.28
CA ILE A 10 -3.02 9.29 -5.90
C ILE A 10 -4.19 8.42 -5.48
N TYR A 11 -4.48 8.39 -4.17
CA TYR A 11 -5.61 7.66 -3.59
C TYR A 11 -6.95 8.03 -4.25
N ARG A 12 -7.21 9.34 -4.41
CA ARG A 12 -8.47 9.86 -4.99
C ARG A 12 -8.55 9.72 -6.51
N ASN A 13 -7.41 9.56 -7.19
CA ASN A 13 -7.33 9.53 -8.66
C ASN A 13 -7.06 8.12 -9.18
N SER A 14 -5.79 7.81 -9.47
CA SER A 14 -5.34 6.58 -10.11
C SER A 14 -5.71 5.35 -9.30
N PHE A 15 -5.56 5.42 -7.98
CA PHE A 15 -5.88 4.28 -7.12
C PHE A 15 -7.39 4.05 -6.98
N SER A 16 -8.20 5.12 -6.87
CA SER A 16 -9.66 5.00 -6.89
C SER A 16 -10.16 4.33 -8.18
N LYS A 17 -9.57 4.69 -9.32
CA LYS A 17 -9.87 4.04 -10.61
C LYS A 17 -9.46 2.57 -10.62
N TYR A 18 -8.28 2.23 -10.08
CA TYR A 18 -7.84 0.84 -9.91
C TYR A 18 -8.83 0.03 -9.04
N LEU A 19 -9.27 0.57 -7.91
CA LEU A 19 -10.27 -0.07 -7.04
C LEU A 19 -11.60 -0.30 -7.76
N GLU A 20 -12.08 0.69 -8.52
CA GLU A 20 -13.31 0.57 -9.29
C GLU A 20 -13.22 -0.57 -10.31
N LEU A 21 -12.11 -0.65 -11.05
CA LEU A 21 -11.86 -1.69 -12.05
C LEU A 21 -11.70 -3.07 -11.40
N SER A 22 -10.98 -3.16 -10.28
CA SER A 22 -10.83 -4.40 -9.51
C SER A 22 -12.18 -4.95 -9.06
N ARG A 23 -13.06 -4.08 -8.55
CA ARG A 23 -14.43 -4.45 -8.15
C ARG A 23 -15.28 -4.91 -9.34
N ARG A 24 -15.11 -4.29 -10.51
CA ARG A 24 -15.83 -4.69 -11.74
C ARG A 24 -15.39 -6.07 -12.24
N ILE A 25 -14.12 -6.42 -12.08
CA ILE A 25 -13.61 -7.76 -12.39
C ILE A 25 -14.11 -8.77 -11.35
N GLY A 26 -14.10 -8.40 -10.07
CA GLY A 26 -14.59 -9.24 -8.98
C GLY A 26 -13.60 -10.31 -8.54
N GLY A 27 -14.09 -11.29 -7.78
CA GLY A 27 -13.29 -12.40 -7.27
C GLY A 27 -12.06 -11.95 -6.47
N ARG A 28 -10.97 -12.72 -6.59
CA ARG A 28 -9.71 -12.48 -5.86
C ARG A 28 -9.04 -11.16 -6.19
N ILE A 29 -9.23 -10.65 -7.40
CA ILE A 29 -8.72 -9.33 -7.80
C ILE A 29 -9.40 -8.23 -6.99
N SER A 30 -10.74 -8.29 -6.85
CA SER A 30 -11.46 -7.36 -5.99
C SER A 30 -11.03 -7.50 -4.53
N GLU A 31 -10.77 -8.72 -4.05
CA GLU A 31 -10.36 -8.98 -2.66
C GLU A 31 -8.96 -8.45 -2.36
N GLN A 32 -7.97 -8.73 -3.21
CA GLN A 32 -6.62 -8.19 -3.10
C GLN A 32 -6.64 -6.65 -3.14
N SER A 33 -7.51 -6.05 -3.95
CA SER A 33 -7.66 -4.59 -4.03
C SER A 33 -8.11 -3.96 -2.71
N LEU A 34 -8.86 -4.69 -1.87
CA LEU A 34 -9.23 -4.20 -0.54
C LEU A 34 -8.03 -4.22 0.42
N LEU A 35 -7.14 -5.20 0.30
CA LEU A 35 -5.88 -5.20 1.05
C LEU A 35 -4.98 -4.04 0.64
N LEU A 36 -4.97 -3.68 -0.65
CA LEU A 36 -4.25 -2.50 -1.13
C LEU A 36 -4.89 -1.20 -0.63
N ASP A 37 -6.22 -1.15 -0.51
CA ASP A 37 -6.92 0.01 0.05
C ASP A 37 -6.52 0.28 1.50
N VAL A 38 -6.30 -0.78 2.26
CA VAL A 38 -5.72 -0.70 3.61
C VAL A 38 -4.30 -0.14 3.56
N LEU A 39 -3.44 -0.68 2.68
CA LEU A 39 -2.05 -0.22 2.54
C LEU A 39 -1.97 1.29 2.23
N PHE A 40 -2.77 1.78 1.28
CA PHE A 40 -2.79 3.19 0.93
C PHE A 40 -3.26 4.10 2.06
N LYS A 41 -4.18 3.62 2.91
CA LYS A 41 -4.60 4.38 4.11
C LYS A 41 -3.46 4.48 5.12
N LEU A 42 -2.68 3.41 5.29
CA LEU A 42 -1.49 3.43 6.14
C LEU A 42 -0.42 4.37 5.60
N GLU A 43 -0.18 4.41 4.29
CA GLU A 43 0.72 5.38 3.65
C GLU A 43 0.29 6.83 3.93
N ILE A 44 -1.01 7.12 3.84
CA ILE A 44 -1.55 8.44 4.18
C ILE A 44 -1.32 8.77 5.66
N ASP A 45 -1.51 7.80 6.54
CA ASP A 45 -1.29 7.99 7.98
C ASP A 45 0.20 8.21 8.29
N LEU A 46 1.08 7.47 7.63
CA LEU A 46 2.53 7.61 7.73
C LEU A 46 2.96 9.04 7.38
N LEU A 47 2.44 9.62 6.29
CA LEU A 47 2.76 11.01 5.93
C LEU A 47 2.35 12.02 7.02
N GLU A 48 1.24 11.80 7.72
CA GLU A 48 0.86 12.67 8.84
C GLU A 48 1.77 12.45 10.06
N ILE A 49 2.27 11.23 10.27
CA ILE A 49 3.28 10.96 11.30
C ILE A 49 4.57 11.72 10.97
N LEU A 50 5.07 11.63 9.74
CA LEU A 50 6.28 12.34 9.29
C LEU A 50 6.19 13.86 9.48
N LYS A 51 5.00 14.44 9.34
CA LYS A 51 4.74 15.87 9.58
C LYS A 51 4.69 16.27 11.04
N THR A 52 4.22 15.38 11.89
CA THR A 52 3.86 15.73 13.27
C THR A 52 5.02 15.41 14.21
N TYR A 53 5.62 14.24 14.03
CA TYR A 53 6.59 13.67 14.94
C TYR A 53 8.01 13.72 14.40
N ARG A 54 8.98 13.65 15.30
CA ARG A 54 10.38 13.42 14.98
C ARG A 54 10.62 11.96 14.57
N PRO A 55 11.73 11.67 13.87
CA PRO A 55 12.12 10.30 13.55
C PRO A 55 12.19 9.41 14.80
N PRO A 56 11.72 8.15 14.73
CA PRO A 56 11.82 7.20 15.82
C PRO A 56 13.28 6.89 16.11
N THR A 57 13.67 6.96 17.38
CA THR A 57 15.05 6.73 17.84
C THR A 57 15.21 5.31 18.40
N TYR A 58 14.13 4.71 18.87
CA TYR A 58 14.14 3.38 19.47
C TYR A 58 13.46 2.34 18.55
N TYR A 59 13.93 1.09 18.62
CA TYR A 59 13.36 -0.02 17.87
C TYR A 59 11.83 -0.17 18.06
N GLN A 60 11.34 0.04 19.28
CA GLN A 60 9.91 -0.02 19.59
C GLN A 60 9.11 1.09 18.87
N GLU A 61 9.69 2.29 18.76
CA GLU A 61 9.06 3.39 18.02
C GLU A 61 9.05 3.11 16.52
N GLN A 62 10.13 2.52 15.99
CA GLN A 62 10.20 2.10 14.59
C GLN A 62 9.13 1.04 14.27
N ASP A 63 8.98 0.01 15.11
CA ASP A 63 7.95 -1.03 14.93
C ASP A 63 6.53 -0.45 14.96
N ILE A 64 6.28 0.57 15.79
CA ILE A 64 4.97 1.21 15.86
C ILE A 64 4.67 2.04 14.61
N VAL A 65 5.66 2.74 14.08
CA VAL A 65 5.48 3.59 12.89
C VAL A 65 5.45 2.77 11.60
N PHE A 66 6.38 1.83 11.41
CA PHE A 66 6.58 1.12 10.15
C PHE A 66 5.97 -0.28 10.11
N GLY A 67 5.91 -0.97 11.26
CA GLY A 67 5.38 -2.33 11.37
C GLY A 67 3.99 -2.53 10.77
N PRO A 68 3.05 -1.56 10.86
CA PRO A 68 1.75 -1.67 10.19
C PRO A 68 1.81 -1.84 8.67
N ILE A 69 2.62 -1.03 7.98
CA ILE A 69 2.80 -1.12 6.52
C ILE A 69 3.46 -2.44 6.16
N GLN A 70 4.54 -2.82 6.87
CA GLN A 70 5.24 -4.08 6.65
C GLN A 70 4.33 -5.30 6.82
N LYS A 71 3.51 -5.33 7.87
CA LYS A 71 2.50 -6.38 8.07
C LYS A 71 1.48 -6.41 6.94
N GLN A 72 1.04 -5.24 6.48
CA GLN A 72 0.07 -5.17 5.39
C GLN A 72 0.66 -5.68 4.06
N ILE A 73 1.92 -5.36 3.77
CA ILE A 73 2.66 -5.92 2.64
C ILE A 73 2.69 -7.46 2.72
N GLN A 74 3.10 -8.01 3.87
CA GLN A 74 3.14 -9.47 4.09
C GLN A 74 1.76 -10.12 3.90
N LEU A 75 0.67 -9.45 4.32
CA LEU A 75 -0.68 -9.96 4.11
C LEU A 75 -1.08 -10.02 2.63
N ILE A 76 -0.64 -9.05 1.81
CA ILE A 76 -0.90 -9.04 0.36
C ILE A 76 -0.13 -10.16 -0.34
N GLU A 77 1.13 -10.36 0.04
CA GLU A 77 1.97 -11.45 -0.46
C GLU A 77 1.40 -12.82 -0.08
N GLU A 78 1.03 -12.99 1.19
CA GLU A 78 0.43 -14.21 1.71
C GLU A 78 -0.91 -14.51 1.03
N PHE A 79 -1.77 -13.49 0.87
CA PHE A 79 -3.03 -13.62 0.13
C PHE A 79 -2.78 -14.15 -1.29
N THR A 80 -1.76 -13.65 -1.96
CA THR A 80 -1.39 -14.11 -3.30
C THR A 80 -0.87 -15.56 -3.27
N ARG A 81 -0.03 -15.89 -2.30
CA ARG A 81 0.56 -17.23 -2.12
C ARG A 81 -0.50 -18.30 -1.89
N VAL A 82 -1.46 -18.07 -0.99
CA VAL A 82 -2.49 -19.08 -0.64
C VAL A 82 -3.55 -19.27 -1.71
N ASN A 83 -3.77 -18.26 -2.57
CA ASN A 83 -4.74 -18.33 -3.65
C ASN A 83 -4.22 -18.99 -4.94
N GLY A 84 -2.98 -19.50 -4.93
CA GLY A 84 -2.40 -20.29 -6.02
C GLY A 84 -1.74 -19.44 -7.12
N PRO A 85 -1.43 -20.03 -8.29
CA PRO A 85 -0.67 -19.36 -9.36
C PRO A 85 -1.55 -18.42 -10.20
N ASP A 86 -2.30 -17.52 -9.57
CA ASP A 86 -3.02 -16.47 -10.28
C ASP A 86 -2.03 -15.38 -10.72
N GLU A 87 -1.74 -15.33 -12.03
CA GLU A 87 -0.81 -14.36 -12.60
C GLU A 87 -1.26 -12.91 -12.34
N ASN A 88 -2.57 -12.64 -12.32
CA ASN A 88 -3.06 -11.27 -12.08
C ASN A 88 -2.72 -10.82 -10.66
N LEU A 89 -2.89 -11.69 -9.66
CA LEU A 89 -2.52 -11.37 -8.28
C LEU A 89 -1.00 -11.12 -8.15
N ARG A 90 -0.18 -11.92 -8.85
CA ARG A 90 1.28 -11.77 -8.87
C ARG A 90 1.75 -10.49 -9.54
N LEU A 91 1.13 -10.09 -10.65
CA LEU A 91 1.42 -8.82 -11.34
C LEU A 91 1.26 -7.62 -10.41
N VAL A 92 0.45 -7.74 -9.35
CA VAL A 92 0.29 -6.71 -8.33
C VAL A 92 1.25 -6.94 -7.16
N SER A 93 1.27 -8.14 -6.57
CA SER A 93 2.06 -8.42 -5.36
C SER A 93 3.56 -8.38 -5.58
N ASP A 94 4.07 -8.77 -6.76
CA ASP A 94 5.51 -8.85 -7.02
C ASP A 94 6.20 -7.47 -7.02
N ASN A 95 5.43 -6.38 -6.96
CA ASN A 95 5.91 -5.00 -6.94
C ASN A 95 5.51 -4.27 -5.65
N ILE A 96 4.95 -4.97 -4.66
CA ILE A 96 4.38 -4.34 -3.46
C ILE A 96 5.46 -3.77 -2.53
N GLU A 97 6.69 -4.28 -2.60
CA GLU A 97 7.83 -3.77 -1.81
C GLU A 97 8.17 -2.30 -2.13
N ILE A 98 7.68 -1.74 -3.24
CA ILE A 98 7.80 -0.29 -3.53
C ILE A 98 7.23 0.56 -2.39
N PHE A 99 6.21 0.06 -1.68
CA PHE A 99 5.58 0.76 -0.56
C PHE A 99 6.39 0.66 0.75
N ASP A 100 7.45 -0.16 0.81
CA ASP A 100 8.36 -0.20 1.97
C ASP A 100 9.50 0.84 1.88
N TRP A 101 9.27 1.91 1.11
CA TRP A 101 10.25 2.96 0.79
C TRP A 101 10.85 3.65 2.01
N ILE A 102 10.13 3.68 3.12
CA ILE A 102 10.52 4.37 4.35
C ILE A 102 11.74 3.72 5.04
N ASN A 103 12.00 2.44 4.76
CA ASN A 103 13.16 1.71 5.30
C ASN A 103 14.42 1.86 4.44
N SER A 104 14.36 2.67 3.38
CA SER A 104 15.50 2.89 2.52
C SER A 104 16.29 4.14 2.91
N ASP A 105 17.58 3.94 3.15
CA ASP A 105 18.56 5.01 3.37
C ASP A 105 18.90 5.75 2.06
N ASP A 106 18.65 5.15 0.89
CA ASP A 106 18.80 5.77 -0.43
C ASP A 106 17.64 5.34 -1.35
N ILE A 107 16.58 6.16 -1.33
CA ILE A 107 15.33 5.92 -2.06
C ILE A 107 15.51 6.03 -3.57
N GLU A 108 16.45 6.85 -4.05
CA GLU A 108 16.73 6.96 -5.48
C GLU A 108 17.38 5.67 -6.01
N GLU A 109 18.39 5.16 -5.31
CA GLU A 109 19.11 3.96 -5.74
C GLU A 109 18.26 2.69 -5.62
N THR A 110 17.49 2.57 -4.54
CA THR A 110 16.79 1.31 -4.22
C THR A 110 15.35 1.31 -4.73
N THR A 111 14.47 2.09 -4.12
CA THR A 111 13.03 2.09 -4.38
C THR A 111 12.71 2.61 -5.77
N THR A 112 13.29 3.75 -6.17
CA THR A 112 12.97 4.38 -7.46
C THR A 112 13.40 3.50 -8.63
N ARG A 113 14.63 2.97 -8.60
CA ARG A 113 15.17 2.09 -9.65
C ARG A 113 14.40 0.77 -9.73
N PHE A 114 14.02 0.20 -8.58
CA PHE A 114 13.17 -0.99 -8.52
C PHE A 114 11.80 -0.71 -9.17
N ALA A 115 11.16 0.39 -8.77
CA ALA A 115 9.86 0.80 -9.31
C ALA A 115 9.90 1.04 -10.82
N GLU A 116 10.93 1.70 -11.35
CA GLU A 116 11.10 1.91 -12.79
C GLU A 116 11.18 0.58 -13.58
N THR A 117 11.93 -0.38 -13.04
CA THR A 117 12.08 -1.72 -13.63
C THR A 117 10.76 -2.49 -13.60
N ALA A 118 10.07 -2.45 -12.47
CA ALA A 118 8.73 -3.02 -12.28
C ALA A 118 7.72 -2.41 -13.27
N ILE A 119 7.62 -1.08 -13.31
CA ILE A 119 6.71 -0.33 -14.18
C ILE A 119 6.94 -0.68 -15.65
N LYS A 120 8.20 -0.75 -16.09
CA LYS A 120 8.54 -1.15 -17.46
C LYS A 120 8.01 -2.54 -17.79
N THR A 121 8.27 -3.52 -16.92
CA THR A 121 7.81 -4.89 -17.08
C THR A 121 6.28 -4.97 -17.12
N LEU A 122 5.60 -4.25 -16.23
CA LEU A 122 4.14 -4.21 -16.19
C LEU A 122 3.53 -3.57 -17.44
N LYS A 123 4.16 -2.54 -18.03
CA LYS A 123 3.70 -1.95 -19.29
C LYS A 123 3.68 -2.95 -20.45
N GLU A 124 4.68 -3.84 -20.51
CA GLU A 124 4.70 -4.93 -21.48
C GLU A 124 3.54 -5.90 -21.21
N LYS A 125 3.33 -6.27 -19.94
CA LYS A 125 2.22 -7.11 -19.51
C LYS A 125 0.84 -6.51 -19.78
N VAL A 126 0.67 -5.20 -19.72
CA VAL A 126 -0.57 -4.51 -20.11
C VAL A 126 -0.91 -4.81 -21.57
N GLN A 127 0.07 -4.78 -22.47
CA GLN A 127 -0.17 -5.06 -23.89
C GLN A 127 -0.55 -6.53 -24.12
N GLU A 128 0.08 -7.46 -23.40
CA GLU A 128 -0.28 -8.88 -23.42
C GLU A 128 -1.71 -9.08 -22.91
N LYS A 129 -2.02 -8.61 -21.69
CA LYS A 129 -3.33 -8.75 -21.06
C LYS A 129 -4.44 -8.08 -21.85
N THR A 130 -4.19 -6.94 -22.49
CA THR A 130 -5.18 -6.25 -23.33
C THR A 130 -5.61 -7.10 -24.54
N LYS A 131 -4.68 -7.89 -25.11
CA LYS A 131 -5.00 -8.80 -26.22
C LYS A 131 -5.81 -10.01 -25.76
N GLU A 132 -5.59 -10.48 -24.53
CA GLU A 132 -6.31 -11.60 -23.92
C GLU A 132 -7.71 -11.19 -23.45
N ASP A 133 -7.79 -10.16 -22.62
CA ASP A 133 -9.02 -9.57 -22.10
C ASP A 133 -8.79 -8.07 -21.81
N VAL A 134 -9.44 -7.22 -22.59
CA VAL A 134 -9.37 -5.76 -22.47
C VAL A 134 -9.66 -5.28 -21.04
N ARG A 135 -10.53 -5.96 -20.28
CA ARG A 135 -10.84 -5.59 -18.90
C ARG A 135 -9.62 -5.72 -18.00
N HIS A 136 -8.88 -6.82 -18.13
CA HIS A 136 -7.64 -7.06 -17.37
C HIS A 136 -6.51 -6.13 -17.84
N GLY A 137 -6.41 -5.87 -19.15
CA GLY A 137 -5.47 -4.89 -19.68
C GLY A 137 -5.69 -3.48 -19.13
N VAL A 138 -6.93 -2.98 -19.13
CA VAL A 138 -7.29 -1.65 -18.60
C VAL A 138 -7.12 -1.58 -17.08
N TRP A 139 -7.45 -2.66 -16.36
CA TRP A 139 -7.21 -2.79 -14.93
C TRP A 139 -5.73 -2.71 -14.59
N LEU A 140 -4.89 -3.49 -15.28
CA LEU A 140 -3.44 -3.48 -15.05
C LEU A 140 -2.82 -2.13 -15.41
N ALA A 141 -3.31 -1.48 -16.47
CA ALA A 141 -2.88 -0.13 -16.83
C ALA A 141 -3.20 0.90 -15.73
N ALA A 142 -4.33 0.74 -15.03
CA ALA A 142 -4.64 1.58 -13.87
C ALA A 142 -3.67 1.33 -12.71
N TRP A 143 -3.26 0.07 -12.47
CA TRP A 143 -2.23 -0.25 -11.48
C TRP A 143 -0.88 0.37 -11.84
N VAL A 144 -0.47 0.29 -13.11
CA VAL A 144 0.75 0.96 -13.61
C VAL A 144 0.70 2.46 -13.34
N SER A 145 -0.43 3.12 -13.60
CA SER A 145 -0.61 4.56 -13.32
C SER A 145 -0.44 4.89 -11.83
N VAL A 146 -0.90 4.01 -10.94
CA VAL A 146 -0.70 4.17 -9.48
C VAL A 146 0.79 4.14 -9.15
N LEU A 147 1.52 3.15 -9.65
CA LEU A 147 2.96 3.01 -9.39
C LEU A 147 3.76 4.16 -9.98
N GLU A 148 3.40 4.65 -11.17
CA GLU A 148 4.05 5.82 -11.78
C GLU A 148 3.88 7.09 -10.95
N GLU A 149 2.65 7.39 -10.51
CA GLU A 149 2.38 8.56 -9.68
C GLU A 149 3.05 8.43 -8.30
N PHE A 150 3.04 7.22 -7.72
CA PHE A 150 3.70 6.94 -6.44
C PHE A 150 5.22 7.13 -6.55
N ASN A 151 5.85 6.51 -7.54
CA ASN A 151 7.28 6.64 -7.77
C ASN A 151 7.68 8.10 -7.99
N ALA A 152 6.96 8.82 -8.84
CA ALA A 152 7.20 10.24 -9.09
C ALA A 152 7.07 11.08 -7.81
N ASN A 153 6.10 10.77 -6.95
CA ASN A 153 5.97 11.42 -5.65
C ASN A 153 7.17 11.16 -4.74
N ILE A 154 7.54 9.89 -4.57
CA ILE A 154 8.63 9.48 -3.69
C ILE A 154 9.96 10.09 -4.16
N SER A 155 10.29 10.01 -5.46
CA SER A 155 11.53 10.59 -6.00
C SER A 155 11.59 12.12 -5.87
N ALA A 156 10.46 12.82 -5.96
CA ALA A 156 10.42 14.28 -5.86
C ALA A 156 10.55 14.78 -4.40
N ASN A 157 10.01 14.04 -3.44
CA ASN A 157 9.77 14.53 -2.09
C ASN A 157 10.59 13.83 -1.00
N HIS A 158 11.10 12.63 -1.28
CA HIS A 158 11.77 11.75 -0.33
C HIS A 158 13.08 11.17 -0.90
N ARG A 159 13.76 11.90 -1.79
CA ARG A 159 14.93 11.39 -2.53
C ARG A 159 16.03 10.80 -1.63
N GLU A 160 16.33 11.46 -0.51
CA GLU A 160 17.42 11.10 0.42
C GLU A 160 16.92 10.27 1.64
N GLY A 161 15.70 9.75 1.57
CA GLY A 161 15.04 9.09 2.71
C GLY A 161 13.73 9.77 3.12
N ALA A 162 13.10 9.17 4.13
CA ALA A 162 11.95 9.74 4.82
C ALA A 162 12.18 11.19 5.24
N CYS A 163 11.37 12.13 4.74
CA CYS A 163 11.47 13.54 5.14
C CYS A 163 10.60 13.80 6.37
N TRP A 164 11.24 13.97 7.53
CA TRP A 164 10.56 14.27 8.79
C TRP A 164 10.49 15.79 9.00
N GLU A 165 9.28 16.34 9.00
CA GLU A 165 9.02 17.76 9.27
C GLU A 165 8.59 18.01 10.72
N GLY A 166 8.22 16.94 11.43
CA GLY A 166 7.65 17.01 12.76
C GLY A 166 8.63 17.39 13.86
N THR A 167 8.09 18.03 14.88
CA THR A 167 8.86 18.50 16.05
C THR A 167 8.42 17.86 17.35
N GLU A 168 7.27 17.16 17.35
CA GLU A 168 6.73 16.48 18.51
C GLU A 168 7.45 15.14 18.75
N ASN A 169 7.52 14.72 20.01
CA ASN A 169 8.01 13.38 20.33
C ASN A 169 6.88 12.37 20.12
N LEU A 170 7.23 11.16 19.68
CA LEU A 170 6.31 10.04 19.71
C LEU A 170 5.84 9.82 21.17
N PRO A 171 4.54 9.61 21.42
CA PRO A 171 4.05 9.45 22.79
C PRO A 171 4.69 8.23 23.51
N ASN A 172 5.20 8.41 24.74
CA ASN A 172 5.99 7.40 25.47
C ASN A 172 5.26 6.07 25.81
N ASN A 173 3.92 6.03 25.70
CA ASN A 173 3.09 4.83 25.92
C ASN A 173 2.23 4.56 24.68
N LEU A 174 2.85 4.65 23.50
CA LEU A 174 2.13 4.64 22.23
C LEU A 174 1.36 3.33 22.03
N LEU A 175 0.07 3.33 22.34
CA LEU A 175 -0.83 2.42 21.67
C LEU A 175 -1.01 2.96 20.26
N LEU A 176 -1.10 2.07 19.27
CA LEU A 176 -1.36 2.47 17.88
C LEU A 176 -2.58 3.40 17.74
N GLY A 177 -3.55 3.37 18.67
CA GLY A 177 -4.69 4.30 18.68
C GLY A 177 -4.44 5.68 19.28
N ASP A 178 -3.27 5.95 19.86
CA ASP A 178 -2.99 7.20 20.58
C ASP A 178 -2.46 8.31 19.66
N LEU A 179 -1.96 7.97 18.46
CA LEU A 179 -1.57 8.98 17.48
C LEU A 179 -2.82 9.67 16.92
N PRO A 180 -2.83 11.01 16.78
CA PRO A 180 -3.98 11.78 16.30
C PRO A 180 -4.57 11.26 14.98
N THR A 181 -3.74 10.75 14.08
CA THR A 181 -4.16 10.14 12.82
C THR A 181 -4.92 8.83 13.02
N PHE A 182 -4.49 8.00 13.98
CA PHE A 182 -5.08 6.70 14.27
C PHE A 182 -6.29 6.76 15.23
N ARG A 183 -6.52 7.88 15.92
CA ARG A 183 -7.69 8.10 16.78
C ARG A 183 -9.03 8.13 16.03
N ASN A 184 -9.02 8.26 14.71
CA ASN A 184 -10.23 8.17 13.93
C ASN A 184 -10.72 6.70 13.95
N THR A 185 -11.99 6.46 14.31
CA THR A 185 -12.50 5.13 14.70
C THR A 185 -12.32 4.05 13.64
N ASN A 186 -12.20 4.44 12.37
CA ASN A 186 -11.94 3.52 11.25
C ASN A 186 -10.48 3.04 11.19
N HIS A 187 -9.51 3.84 11.66
CA HIS A 187 -8.09 3.55 11.56
C HIS A 187 -7.62 2.63 12.70
N LEU A 188 -8.08 2.86 13.93
CA LEU A 188 -7.81 1.94 15.04
C LEU A 188 -8.39 0.54 14.80
N ALA A 189 -9.60 0.45 14.22
CA ALA A 189 -10.20 -0.82 13.82
C ALA A 189 -9.35 -1.53 12.76
N LEU A 190 -8.88 -0.79 11.75
CA LEU A 190 -8.02 -1.32 10.69
C LEU A 190 -6.69 -1.86 11.23
N MET A 191 -6.08 -1.14 12.17
CA MET A 191 -4.82 -1.56 12.80
C MET A 191 -4.96 -2.80 13.70
N GLN A 192 -6.05 -2.89 14.45
CA GLN A 192 -6.36 -4.09 15.24
C GLN A 192 -6.60 -5.30 14.33
N GLU A 193 -7.23 -5.08 13.19
CA GLU A 193 -7.47 -6.11 12.19
C GLU A 193 -6.17 -6.59 11.52
N ILE A 194 -5.24 -5.69 11.19
CA ILE A 194 -3.93 -6.06 10.59
C ILE A 194 -3.11 -6.92 11.53
N ASN A 195 -3.08 -6.55 12.82
CA ASN A 195 -2.43 -7.37 13.84
C ASN A 195 -3.06 -8.76 13.99
N GLN A 196 -4.28 -8.95 13.48
CA GLN A 196 -4.99 -10.23 13.48
C GLN A 196 -5.00 -10.90 12.09
N GLY A 197 -4.26 -10.39 11.10
CA GLY A 197 -4.00 -10.93 9.75
C GLY A 197 -5.04 -11.88 9.12
N GLU A 198 -5.17 -13.07 9.70
CA GLU A 198 -6.20 -14.08 9.42
C GLU A 198 -7.64 -13.53 9.43
N ASN A 199 -7.98 -12.60 10.33
CA ASN A 199 -9.33 -12.03 10.43
C ASN A 199 -9.68 -11.10 9.26
N ILE A 200 -8.70 -10.35 8.74
CA ILE A 200 -8.90 -9.51 7.54
C ILE A 200 -9.19 -10.42 6.34
N ILE A 201 -8.32 -11.40 6.11
CA ILE A 201 -8.45 -12.34 5.00
C ILE A 201 -9.80 -13.08 5.10
N THR A 202 -10.12 -13.63 6.27
CA THR A 202 -11.36 -14.37 6.51
C THR A 202 -12.60 -13.50 6.32
N ARG A 203 -12.56 -12.23 6.74
CA ARG A 203 -13.71 -11.33 6.59
C ARG A 203 -13.89 -10.90 5.13
N ILE A 204 -12.81 -10.66 4.40
CA ILE A 204 -12.85 -10.38 2.95
C ILE A 204 -13.47 -11.58 2.21
N LEU A 205 -13.05 -12.81 2.52
CA LEU A 205 -13.64 -14.04 1.98
C LEU A 205 -15.13 -14.19 2.36
N ARG A 206 -15.49 -13.90 3.62
CA ARG A 206 -16.89 -13.97 4.10
C ARG A 206 -17.81 -12.91 3.50
N ARG A 207 -17.30 -11.71 3.19
CA ARG A 207 -18.10 -10.61 2.62
C ARG A 207 -18.53 -10.88 1.17
N ASN A 208 -17.86 -11.81 0.48
CA ASN A 208 -18.11 -12.18 -0.92
C ASN A 208 -18.78 -13.56 -1.10
N GLY A 209 -19.29 -14.19 -0.04
CA GLY A 209 -20.11 -15.39 -0.14
C GLY A 209 -19.36 -16.70 -0.44
N ASN A 210 -18.02 -16.72 -0.34
CA ASN A 210 -17.25 -17.96 -0.39
C ASN A 210 -16.83 -18.35 1.03
N THR A 211 -17.72 -19.06 1.73
CA THR A 211 -17.33 -19.94 2.83
C THR A 211 -16.81 -21.25 2.23
N PRO A 212 -15.57 -21.69 2.54
CA PRO A 212 -15.27 -23.11 2.48
C PRO A 212 -16.02 -23.77 3.64
N ASP A 213 -16.92 -24.70 3.32
CA ASP A 213 -17.40 -25.71 4.28
C ASP A 213 -16.23 -26.58 4.77
#